data_AF-A0A1V6USH9-F1
#
_entry.id   AF-A0A1V6USH9-F1
#
_cell.length_a   1.000
_cell.length_b   1.000
_cell.length_c   1.000
_cell.angle_alpha   90.00
_cell.angle_beta   90.00
_cell.angle_gamma   90.00
#
_symmetry.space_group_name_H-M   'P 1'
#
loop_
_entity.id
_entity.type
_entity.pdbx_description
1 polymer ?
#
loop_
_entity_poly.entity_id
_entity_poly.type
_entity_poly.pdbx_seq_one_letter_code
_entity_poly.pdbx_strand_id
1 'polypeptide(L)'
;MPPIRSQSSSNLAEQEGRILLAIQAFKNKEITTIREVARRFEVPRSTLQRRLAGNTFRPETRANNHKLTETEEESLEKWILSMDRRGGAPRPSMVREMANLLLEKRGTTPVISVGENWVTNYVKRHPLLSSRFSKRYNYERAKCEDLKVIMEWFNLVEKTILQFRIDPDDIFNFDETGFAMGLTATARVISRSDVYGRRALLQPGNREWVTIIECTNAAGWALPPCVIFKGKVFIESWFDSLPGDWRFKVSPNGWTSDEIGLRWLEKLFIPITSLLR
;
A
#
# COMPACT_ATOMS: atom_id res chain seq x y z
N MET A 1 -4.24 -8.37 -28.74
CA MET A 1 -5.11 -7.31 -29.27
C MET A 1 -5.35 -6.27 -28.19
N PRO A 2 -5.04 -4.99 -28.40
CA PRO A 2 -5.42 -3.95 -27.46
C PRO A 2 -6.94 -3.72 -27.54
N PRO A 3 -7.59 -3.31 -26.44
CA PRO A 3 -9.02 -3.06 -26.45
C PRO A 3 -9.32 -1.86 -27.35
N ILE A 4 -10.30 -2.01 -28.24
CA ILE A 4 -10.81 -0.95 -29.12
C ILE A 4 -11.29 0.19 -28.22
N ARG A 5 -10.53 1.29 -28.15
CA ARG A 5 -10.99 2.53 -27.50
C ARG A 5 -12.22 3.02 -28.25
N SER A 6 -13.31 3.09 -27.50
CA SER A 6 -14.66 3.52 -27.84
C SER A 6 -14.73 4.74 -28.76
N GLN A 7 -15.16 4.54 -30.02
CA GLN A 7 -15.72 5.61 -30.85
C GLN A 7 -17.01 6.23 -30.24
N SER A 8 -17.59 5.62 -29.19
CA SER A 8 -18.90 6.02 -28.64
C SER A 8 -18.88 7.23 -27.70
N SER A 9 -17.78 7.49 -26.97
CA SER A 9 -17.77 8.57 -25.96
C SER A 9 -17.60 9.96 -26.58
N SER A 10 -16.72 10.11 -27.59
CA SER A 10 -16.53 11.38 -28.33
C SER A 10 -17.83 11.80 -29.03
N ASN A 11 -18.51 10.83 -29.66
CA ASN A 11 -19.75 11.06 -30.38
C ASN A 11 -20.89 11.53 -29.45
N LEU A 12 -20.94 10.99 -28.22
CA LEU A 12 -21.91 11.42 -27.20
C LEU A 12 -21.65 12.84 -26.69
N ALA A 13 -20.39 13.23 -26.48
CA ALA A 13 -20.04 14.57 -26.03
C ALA A 13 -20.31 15.62 -27.12
N GLU A 14 -19.99 15.32 -28.39
CA GLU A 14 -20.31 16.19 -29.53
C GLU A 14 -21.82 16.37 -29.72
N GLN A 15 -22.57 15.27 -29.61
CA GLN A 15 -24.03 15.31 -29.67
C GLN A 15 -24.61 16.17 -28.54
N GLU A 16 -24.06 16.08 -27.34
CA GLU A 16 -24.50 16.88 -26.20
C GLU A 16 -24.19 18.38 -26.39
N GLY A 17 -23.01 18.72 -26.93
CA GLY A 17 -22.67 20.11 -27.28
C GLY A 17 -23.69 20.72 -28.25
N ARG A 18 -24.11 19.99 -29.28
CA ARG A 18 -25.16 20.44 -30.24
C ARG A 18 -26.51 20.64 -29.56
N ILE A 19 -26.87 19.78 -28.61
CA ILE A 19 -28.11 19.88 -27.83
C ILE A 19 -28.10 21.14 -26.95
N LEU A 20 -26.97 21.45 -26.28
CA LEU A 20 -26.83 22.66 -25.47
C LEU A 20 -26.96 23.94 -26.32
N LEU A 21 -26.30 23.98 -27.48
CA LEU A 21 -26.44 25.09 -28.44
C LEU A 21 -27.88 25.24 -28.95
N ALA A 22 -28.56 24.13 -29.26
CA ALA A 22 -29.96 24.11 -29.66
C ALA A 22 -30.89 24.67 -28.56
N ILE A 23 -30.66 24.30 -27.29
CA ILE A 23 -31.41 24.82 -26.15
C ILE A 23 -31.18 26.33 -25.99
N GLN A 24 -29.94 26.79 -26.16
CA GLN A 24 -29.59 28.21 -26.05
C GLN A 24 -30.25 29.04 -27.16
N ALA A 25 -30.18 28.59 -28.42
CA ALA A 25 -30.83 29.25 -29.55
C ALA A 25 -32.36 29.30 -29.40
N PHE A 26 -32.97 28.25 -28.85
CA PHE A 26 -34.41 28.23 -28.55
C PHE A 26 -34.78 29.20 -27.42
N LYS A 27 -33.98 29.27 -26.34
CA LYS A 27 -34.17 30.23 -25.24
C LYS A 27 -33.97 31.68 -25.67
N ASN A 28 -33.02 31.94 -26.56
CA ASN A 28 -32.76 33.25 -27.15
C ASN A 28 -33.84 33.70 -28.14
N LYS A 29 -34.84 32.85 -28.42
CA LYS A 29 -35.91 33.07 -29.42
C LYS A 29 -35.39 33.33 -30.85
N GLU A 30 -34.19 32.88 -31.17
CA GLU A 30 -33.63 32.96 -32.54
C GLU A 30 -34.44 32.10 -33.51
N ILE A 31 -35.04 31.01 -33.00
CA ILE A 31 -35.91 30.10 -33.72
C ILE A 31 -37.06 29.70 -32.79
N THR A 32 -38.29 29.84 -33.27
CA THR A 32 -39.49 29.68 -32.43
C THR A 32 -40.01 28.25 -32.37
N THR A 33 -39.65 27.39 -33.32
CA THR A 33 -40.17 26.01 -33.37
C THR A 33 -39.10 24.97 -33.01
N ILE A 34 -39.44 24.06 -32.09
CA ILE A 34 -38.56 22.96 -31.66
C ILE A 34 -38.13 22.09 -32.85
N ARG A 35 -39.01 21.91 -33.84
CA ARG A 35 -38.76 21.08 -35.02
C ARG A 35 -37.69 21.70 -35.92
N GLU A 36 -37.67 23.02 -36.05
CA GLU A 36 -36.70 23.74 -36.86
C GLU A 36 -35.34 23.86 -36.18
N VAL A 37 -35.34 24.10 -34.85
CA VAL A 37 -34.12 24.02 -34.03
C VAL A 37 -33.48 22.63 -34.15
N ALA A 38 -34.27 21.58 -33.98
CA ALA A 38 -33.78 20.20 -34.09
C ALA A 38 -33.12 19.91 -35.45
N ARG A 39 -33.72 20.43 -36.54
CA ARG A 39 -33.17 20.29 -37.89
C ARG A 39 -31.87 21.08 -38.08
N ARG A 40 -31.84 22.34 -37.62
CA ARG A 40 -30.69 23.25 -37.83
C ARG A 40 -29.44 22.81 -37.07
N PHE A 41 -29.63 22.25 -35.88
CA PHE A 41 -28.53 21.77 -35.03
C PHE A 41 -28.27 20.26 -35.18
N GLU A 42 -28.96 19.58 -36.12
CA GLU A 42 -28.83 18.14 -36.39
C GLU A 42 -29.03 17.26 -35.14
N VAL A 43 -30.00 17.60 -34.30
CA VAL A 43 -30.32 16.85 -33.07
C VAL A 43 -31.69 16.19 -33.15
N PRO A 44 -31.88 14.98 -32.59
CA PRO A 44 -33.19 14.36 -32.53
C PRO A 44 -34.21 15.22 -31.76
N ARG A 45 -35.35 15.52 -32.39
CA ARG A 45 -36.43 16.34 -31.80
C ARG A 45 -36.87 15.83 -30.43
N SER A 46 -37.03 14.52 -30.27
CA SER A 46 -37.45 13.89 -29.02
C SER A 46 -36.45 14.13 -27.89
N THR A 47 -35.15 14.05 -28.18
CA THR A 47 -34.09 14.34 -27.23
C THR A 47 -34.07 15.81 -26.84
N LEU A 48 -34.19 16.74 -27.80
CA LEU A 48 -34.25 18.18 -27.53
C LEU A 48 -35.47 18.55 -26.66
N GLN A 49 -36.65 18.01 -26.99
CA GLN A 49 -37.87 18.23 -26.20
C GLN A 49 -37.72 17.73 -24.76
N ARG A 50 -37.11 16.55 -24.58
CA ARG A 50 -36.84 15.98 -23.25
C ARG A 50 -35.83 16.81 -22.44
N ARG A 51 -34.79 17.35 -23.08
CA ARG A 51 -33.80 18.23 -22.41
C ARG A 51 -34.42 19.60 -22.06
N LEU A 52 -35.29 20.15 -22.91
CA LEU A 52 -36.06 21.37 -22.62
C LEU A 52 -37.05 21.17 -21.46
N ALA A 53 -37.59 19.95 -21.29
CA ALA A 53 -38.43 19.57 -20.16
C ALA A 53 -37.65 19.33 -18.85
N GLY A 54 -36.31 19.49 -18.85
CA GLY A 54 -35.47 19.44 -17.64
C GLY A 54 -34.65 18.16 -17.46
N ASN A 55 -34.73 17.18 -18.35
CA ASN A 55 -33.88 15.98 -18.23
C ASN A 55 -32.42 16.34 -18.47
N THR A 56 -31.52 15.84 -17.62
CA THR A 56 -30.07 16.03 -17.68
C THR A 56 -29.38 15.07 -18.65
N PHE A 57 -28.15 15.39 -19.06
CA PHE A 57 -27.32 14.52 -19.89
C PHE A 57 -26.92 13.29 -19.06
N ARG A 58 -27.28 12.10 -19.54
CA ARG A 58 -27.18 10.86 -18.73
C ARG A 58 -25.76 10.54 -18.26
N PRO A 59 -24.70 10.70 -19.07
CA PRO A 59 -23.32 10.49 -18.61
C PRO A 59 -22.86 11.45 -17.52
N GLU A 60 -23.38 12.68 -17.47
CA GLU A 60 -23.12 13.66 -16.41
C GLU A 60 -24.06 13.52 -15.22
N THR A 61 -25.13 12.72 -15.37
CA THR A 61 -26.10 12.52 -14.30
C THR A 61 -25.62 11.41 -13.38
N ARG A 62 -25.57 11.70 -12.08
CA ARG A 62 -25.26 10.73 -11.04
C ARG A 62 -26.21 9.53 -11.12
N ALA A 63 -25.68 8.32 -10.97
CA ALA A 63 -26.49 7.11 -10.98
C ALA A 63 -27.52 7.13 -9.83
N ASN A 64 -28.73 6.61 -10.08
CA ASN A 64 -29.86 6.69 -9.14
C ASN A 64 -29.68 5.95 -7.80
N ASN A 65 -28.56 5.22 -7.59
CA ASN A 65 -28.36 4.32 -6.45
C ASN A 65 -27.46 4.87 -5.34
N HIS A 66 -27.26 6.19 -5.26
CA HIS A 66 -26.53 6.80 -4.15
C HIS A 66 -27.48 7.10 -2.98
N LYS A 67 -27.17 6.52 -1.80
CA LYS A 67 -27.92 6.78 -0.57
C LYS A 67 -27.60 8.13 0.07
N LEU A 68 -26.35 8.58 -0.08
CA LEU A 68 -25.86 9.88 0.40
C LEU A 68 -25.84 10.89 -0.75
N THR A 69 -26.09 12.15 -0.44
CA THR A 69 -25.88 13.28 -1.37
C THR A 69 -24.40 13.53 -1.62
N GLU A 70 -24.10 14.30 -2.67
CA GLU A 70 -22.73 14.66 -3.04
C GLU A 70 -22.02 15.41 -1.90
N THR A 71 -22.68 16.38 -1.29
CA THR A 71 -22.15 17.15 -0.16
C THR A 71 -21.88 16.29 1.09
N GLU A 72 -22.72 15.29 1.35
CA GLU A 72 -22.50 14.34 2.45
C GLU A 72 -21.32 13.41 2.18
N GLU A 73 -21.16 12.93 0.94
CA GLU A 73 -20.00 12.13 0.54
C GLU A 73 -18.71 12.94 0.61
N GLU A 74 -18.70 14.18 0.12
CA GLU A 74 -17.55 15.09 0.25
C GLU A 74 -17.21 15.37 1.72
N SER A 75 -18.21 15.54 2.58
CA SER A 75 -18.00 15.77 4.01
C SER A 75 -17.40 14.54 4.68
N LEU A 76 -17.86 13.35 4.31
CA LEU A 76 -17.32 12.08 4.79
C LEU A 76 -15.87 11.88 4.31
N GLU A 77 -15.55 12.23 3.06
CA GLU A 77 -14.19 12.18 2.52
C GLU A 77 -13.26 13.12 3.30
N LYS A 78 -13.66 14.38 3.50
CA LYS A 78 -12.90 15.35 4.32
C LYS A 78 -12.70 14.85 5.76
N TRP A 79 -13.71 14.22 6.34
CA TRP A 79 -13.60 13.62 7.67
C TRP A 79 -12.58 12.47 7.72
N ILE A 80 -12.60 11.57 6.73
CA ILE A 80 -11.61 10.47 6.62
C ILE A 80 -10.19 11.04 6.49
N LEU A 81 -9.98 12.01 5.61
CA LEU A 81 -8.66 12.63 5.40
C LEU A 81 -8.16 13.37 6.65
N SER A 82 -9.06 14.01 7.39
CA SER A 82 -8.71 14.67 8.67
C SER A 82 -8.35 13.69 9.78
N MET A 83 -9.01 12.53 9.84
CA MET A 83 -8.65 11.44 10.75
C MET A 83 -7.26 10.89 10.43
N ASP A 84 -6.99 10.62 9.16
CA ASP A 84 -5.71 10.08 8.69
C ASP A 84 -4.53 11.01 9.00
N ARG A 85 -4.68 12.32 8.74
CA ARG A 85 -3.66 13.34 9.07
C ARG A 85 -3.31 13.42 10.56
N ARG A 86 -4.22 13.00 11.44
CA ARG A 86 -4.01 12.99 12.90
C ARG A 86 -3.49 11.64 13.40
N GLY A 87 -3.11 10.74 12.51
CA GLY A 87 -2.66 9.38 12.85
C GLY A 87 -3.80 8.41 13.19
N GLY A 88 -5.05 8.80 12.93
CA GLY A 88 -6.20 7.92 13.10
C GLY A 88 -6.35 6.98 11.91
N ALA A 89 -6.67 5.71 12.16
CA ALA A 89 -6.93 4.72 11.11
C ALA A 89 -8.44 4.36 11.06
N PRO A 90 -9.29 5.13 10.35
CA PRO A 90 -10.72 4.85 10.27
C PRO A 90 -10.94 3.49 9.60
N ARG A 91 -11.51 2.55 10.35
CA ARG A 91 -11.86 1.22 9.83
C ARG A 91 -13.08 1.31 8.90
N PRO A 92 -13.24 0.39 7.94
CA PRO A 92 -14.43 0.35 7.11
C PRO A 92 -15.74 0.34 7.90
N SER A 93 -15.78 -0.34 9.06
CA SER A 93 -16.95 -0.33 9.96
C SER A 93 -17.28 1.07 10.46
N MET A 94 -16.28 1.85 10.85
CA MET A 94 -16.43 3.21 11.36
C MET A 94 -16.90 4.17 10.26
N VAL A 95 -16.39 4.02 9.03
CA VAL A 95 -16.85 4.79 7.87
C VAL A 95 -18.32 4.49 7.56
N ARG A 96 -18.73 3.22 7.65
CA ARG A 96 -20.14 2.80 7.52
C ARG A 96 -21.02 3.38 8.63
N GLU A 97 -20.56 3.35 9.88
CA GLU A 97 -21.29 3.94 11.01
C GLU A 97 -21.47 5.45 10.81
N MET A 98 -20.43 6.17 10.39
CA MET A 98 -20.52 7.59 10.09
C MET A 98 -21.50 7.88 8.96
N ALA A 99 -21.48 7.07 7.88
CA ALA A 99 -22.45 7.18 6.79
C ALA A 99 -23.90 6.96 7.27
N ASN A 100 -24.13 5.97 8.13
CA ASN A 100 -25.45 5.72 8.71
C ASN A 100 -25.89 6.85 9.65
N LEU A 101 -24.96 7.43 10.42
CA LEU A 101 -25.25 8.57 11.29
C LEU A 101 -25.71 9.79 10.49
N LEU A 102 -25.08 10.07 9.34
CA LEU A 102 -25.51 11.13 8.43
C LEU A 102 -26.94 10.88 7.91
N LEU A 103 -27.26 9.64 7.53
CA LEU A 103 -28.60 9.27 7.06
C LEU A 103 -29.65 9.35 8.17
N GLU A 104 -29.31 8.98 9.39
CA GLU A 104 -30.19 9.08 10.55
C GLU A 104 -30.51 10.55 10.86
N LYS A 105 -29.50 11.43 10.85
CA LYS A 105 -29.68 12.88 11.09
C LYS A 105 -30.48 13.58 10.00
N ARG A 106 -30.54 13.03 8.80
CA ARG A 106 -31.43 13.51 7.72
C ARG A 106 -32.91 13.29 8.04
N GLY A 107 -33.25 12.38 8.97
CA GLY A 107 -34.62 12.18 9.43
C GLY A 107 -35.57 11.57 8.39
N THR A 108 -35.04 10.76 7.46
CA THR A 108 -35.87 10.13 6.42
C THR A 108 -36.59 8.90 6.98
N THR A 109 -37.91 8.81 6.74
CA THR A 109 -38.73 7.64 7.09
C THR A 109 -39.04 6.83 5.83
N PRO A 110 -38.73 5.53 5.75
CA PRO A 110 -38.09 4.68 6.76
C PRO A 110 -36.58 4.95 6.89
N VAL A 111 -35.99 4.55 8.02
CA VAL A 111 -34.54 4.68 8.27
C VAL A 111 -33.76 3.93 7.20
N ILE A 112 -33.04 4.67 6.36
CA ILE A 112 -32.20 4.10 5.30
C ILE A 112 -30.82 3.85 5.88
N SER A 113 -30.36 2.59 5.88
CA SER A 113 -28.98 2.23 6.21
C SER A 113 -28.19 1.92 4.94
N VAL A 114 -26.86 2.10 4.97
CA VAL A 114 -25.99 1.66 3.87
C VAL A 114 -25.76 0.15 3.91
N GLY A 115 -25.56 -0.47 2.74
CA GLY A 115 -25.33 -1.92 2.65
C GLY A 115 -23.89 -2.33 2.98
N GLU A 116 -23.65 -3.64 3.14
CA GLU A 116 -22.34 -4.19 3.53
C GLU A 116 -21.19 -3.74 2.60
N ASN A 117 -21.42 -3.81 1.29
CA ASN A 117 -20.43 -3.46 0.26
C ASN A 117 -20.34 -1.95 -0.02
N TRP A 118 -21.10 -1.12 0.69
CA TRP A 118 -21.18 0.31 0.40
C TRP A 118 -19.83 1.00 0.59
N VAL A 119 -19.09 0.70 1.65
CA VAL A 119 -17.78 1.31 1.92
C VAL A 119 -16.76 0.95 0.84
N THR A 120 -16.74 -0.31 0.39
CA THR A 120 -15.87 -0.75 -0.70
C THR A 120 -16.15 0.03 -1.99
N ASN A 121 -17.42 0.24 -2.32
CA ASN A 121 -17.81 1.01 -3.50
C ASN A 121 -17.57 2.51 -3.31
N TYR A 122 -17.74 3.03 -2.10
CA TYR A 122 -17.43 4.41 -1.72
C TYR A 122 -15.94 4.71 -1.91
N VAL A 123 -15.05 3.84 -1.44
CA VAL A 123 -13.60 4.02 -1.63
C VAL A 123 -13.22 3.90 -3.11
N LYS A 124 -13.81 2.95 -3.86
CA LYS A 124 -13.51 2.78 -5.30
C LYS A 124 -13.82 4.01 -6.16
N ARG A 125 -14.81 4.82 -5.77
CA ARG A 125 -15.24 5.99 -6.54
C ARG A 125 -14.60 7.31 -6.07
N HIS A 126 -13.90 7.32 -4.94
CA HIS A 126 -13.17 8.48 -4.44
C HIS A 126 -11.65 8.24 -4.60
N PRO A 127 -11.00 8.83 -5.62
CA PRO A 127 -9.61 8.52 -5.96
C PRO A 127 -8.61 8.94 -4.87
N LEU A 128 -8.99 9.84 -3.96
CA LEU A 128 -8.16 10.25 -2.83
C LEU A 128 -8.13 9.20 -1.70
N LEU A 129 -9.04 8.23 -1.73
CA LEU A 129 -9.17 7.21 -0.70
C LEU A 129 -8.65 5.87 -1.20
N SER A 130 -7.92 5.16 -0.34
CA SER A 130 -7.52 3.79 -0.63
C SER A 130 -7.56 2.93 0.64
N SER A 131 -7.93 1.67 0.48
CA SER A 131 -7.85 0.69 1.58
C SER A 131 -6.46 0.08 1.61
N ARG A 132 -5.86 0.05 2.80
CA ARG A 132 -4.53 -0.51 3.08
C ARG A 132 -4.60 -1.32 4.36
N PHE A 133 -3.80 -2.40 4.43
CA PHE A 133 -3.62 -3.13 5.67
C PHE A 133 -2.75 -2.31 6.63
N SER A 134 -3.22 -2.13 7.87
CA SER A 134 -2.40 -1.50 8.91
C SER A 134 -1.27 -2.44 9.33
N LYS A 135 -0.04 -1.94 9.36
CA LYS A 135 1.07 -2.63 10.02
C LYS A 135 1.05 -2.28 11.51
N ARG A 136 1.20 -3.27 12.39
CA ARG A 136 1.38 -2.99 13.82
C ARG A 136 2.71 -2.26 13.98
N TYR A 137 2.67 -1.10 14.63
CA TYR A 137 3.84 -0.30 14.94
C TYR A 137 4.07 -0.35 16.45
N ASN A 138 5.30 -0.61 16.90
CA ASN A 138 5.57 -0.66 18.33
C ASN A 138 5.46 0.76 18.90
N TYR A 139 4.61 0.93 19.90
CA TYR A 139 4.35 2.20 20.56
C TYR A 139 5.62 2.82 21.18
N GLU A 140 6.52 1.99 21.72
CA GLU A 140 7.78 2.47 22.27
C GLU A 140 8.70 3.02 21.18
N ARG A 141 8.74 2.38 20.00
CA ARG A 141 9.48 2.91 18.84
C ARG A 141 8.92 4.25 18.38
N ALA A 142 7.58 4.36 18.30
CA ALA A 142 6.93 5.62 17.95
C ALA A 142 7.25 6.76 18.93
N LYS A 143 7.47 6.46 20.21
CA LYS A 143 7.88 7.45 21.22
C LYS A 143 9.33 7.88 21.09
N CYS A 144 10.21 6.97 20.69
CA CYS A 144 11.63 7.25 20.54
C CYS A 144 11.98 7.92 19.20
N GLU A 145 11.05 7.92 18.24
CA GLU A 145 11.22 8.54 16.92
C GLU A 145 10.81 10.02 16.92
N ASP A 146 11.57 10.84 17.65
CA ASP A 146 11.47 12.29 17.47
C ASP A 146 12.09 12.66 16.12
N LEU A 147 11.24 13.11 15.19
CA LEU A 147 11.64 13.56 13.85
C LEU A 147 12.79 14.57 13.91
N LYS A 148 12.80 15.45 14.90
CA LYS A 148 13.85 16.47 15.03
C LYS A 148 15.19 15.82 15.36
N VAL A 149 15.23 14.92 16.34
CA VAL A 149 16.46 14.22 16.75
C VAL A 149 16.98 13.35 15.62
N ILE A 150 16.09 12.64 14.93
CA ILE A 150 16.44 11.80 13.78
C ILE A 150 17.02 12.65 12.64
N MET A 151 16.36 13.74 12.27
CA MET A 151 16.84 14.64 11.22
C MET A 151 18.17 15.29 11.57
N GLU A 152 18.35 15.73 12.83
CA GLU A 152 19.62 16.30 13.29
C GLU A 152 20.76 15.28 13.19
N TRP A 153 20.53 14.02 13.56
CA TRP A 153 21.51 12.95 13.40
C TRP A 153 21.86 12.69 11.93
N PHE A 154 20.87 12.53 11.04
CA PHE A 154 21.13 12.30 9.61
C PHE A 154 21.87 13.48 8.96
N ASN A 155 21.50 14.72 9.30
CA ASN A 155 22.20 15.91 8.81
C ASN A 155 23.66 15.95 9.28
N LEU A 156 23.94 15.52 10.51
CA LEU A 156 25.30 15.44 11.02
C LEU A 156 26.11 14.36 10.29
N VAL A 157 25.52 13.20 10.06
CA VAL A 157 26.16 12.10 9.32
C VAL A 157 26.49 12.55 7.88
N GLU A 158 25.54 13.16 7.18
CA GLU A 158 25.75 13.67 5.82
C GLU A 158 26.88 14.71 5.77
N LYS A 159 26.88 15.68 6.68
CA LYS A 159 27.95 16.68 6.79
C LYS A 159 29.32 16.03 7.03
N THR A 160 29.37 15.01 7.88
CA THR A 160 30.60 14.30 8.23
C THR A 160 31.14 13.54 7.01
N ILE A 161 30.28 12.81 6.30
CA ILE A 161 30.64 12.09 5.07
C ILE A 161 31.23 13.06 4.04
N LEU A 162 30.59 14.22 3.82
CA LEU A 162 31.08 15.24 2.89
C LEU A 162 32.39 15.88 3.34
N GLN A 163 32.52 16.21 4.63
CA GLN A 163 33.71 16.86 5.18
C GLN A 163 34.96 15.97 5.06
N PHE A 164 34.83 14.69 5.40
CA PHE A 164 35.95 13.74 5.38
C PHE A 164 36.08 12.98 4.06
N ARG A 165 35.17 13.22 3.09
CA ARG A 165 35.10 12.53 1.81
C ARG A 165 35.09 11.00 1.98
N ILE A 166 34.24 10.53 2.89
CA ILE A 166 34.07 9.09 3.14
C ILE A 166 33.40 8.47 1.91
N ASP A 167 34.07 7.49 1.31
CA ASP A 167 33.52 6.78 0.16
C ASP A 167 32.38 5.85 0.59
N PRO A 168 31.30 5.69 -0.20
CA PRO A 168 30.30 4.65 0.04
C PRO A 168 30.87 3.25 0.23
N ASP A 169 32.02 2.93 -0.36
CA ASP A 169 32.71 1.67 -0.17
C ASP A 169 33.26 1.47 1.25
N ASP A 170 33.53 2.55 1.99
CA ASP A 170 34.00 2.54 3.38
C ASP A 170 32.86 2.58 4.42
N ILE A 171 31.60 2.69 3.99
CA ILE A 171 30.43 2.75 4.88
C ILE A 171 29.79 1.37 4.96
N PHE A 172 29.88 0.74 6.13
CA PHE A 172 29.33 -0.59 6.37
C PHE A 172 28.19 -0.56 7.39
N ASN A 173 27.18 -1.37 7.13
CA ASN A 173 26.16 -1.73 8.11
C ASN A 173 26.25 -3.23 8.38
N PHE A 174 26.05 -3.63 9.63
CA PHE A 174 25.92 -5.05 9.99
C PHE A 174 24.69 -5.23 10.86
N ASP A 175 24.04 -6.38 10.71
CA ASP A 175 22.88 -6.73 11.54
C ASP A 175 22.84 -8.24 11.77
N GLU A 176 22.09 -8.62 12.80
CA GLU A 176 21.89 -10.02 13.19
C GLU A 176 20.49 -10.49 12.82
N THR A 177 20.41 -11.63 12.16
CA THR A 177 19.14 -12.27 11.85
C THR A 177 19.08 -13.69 12.40
N GLY A 178 17.96 -14.00 13.05
CA GLY A 178 17.70 -15.33 13.63
C GLY A 178 16.79 -16.14 12.72
N PHE A 179 17.24 -17.34 12.34
CA PHE A 179 16.44 -18.34 11.64
C PHE A 179 16.05 -19.44 12.60
N ALA A 180 14.74 -19.62 12.78
CA ALA A 180 14.23 -20.74 13.55
C ALA A 180 14.10 -21.98 12.66
N MET A 181 14.93 -22.99 12.94
CA MET A 181 14.90 -24.28 12.28
C MET A 181 13.58 -24.99 12.59
N GLY A 182 13.01 -25.69 11.61
CA GLY A 182 11.75 -26.44 11.76
C GLY A 182 10.48 -25.58 11.74
N LEU A 183 10.58 -24.25 11.76
CA LEU A 183 9.45 -23.36 11.49
C LEU A 183 9.26 -23.23 9.98
N THR A 184 8.46 -24.13 9.41
CA THR A 184 8.09 -24.08 7.99
C THR A 184 7.40 -22.74 7.70
N ALA A 185 8.00 -21.92 6.83
CA ALA A 185 7.30 -20.79 6.24
C ALA A 185 5.99 -21.28 5.59
N THR A 186 4.97 -20.42 5.50
CA THR A 186 3.70 -20.81 4.87
C THR A 186 3.94 -21.29 3.44
N ALA A 187 3.86 -22.60 3.22
CA ALA A 187 3.98 -23.21 1.91
C ALA A 187 2.61 -23.36 1.27
N ARG A 188 2.53 -23.13 -0.05
CA ARG A 188 1.32 -23.41 -0.82
C ARG A 188 1.20 -24.92 -0.98
N VAL A 189 0.29 -25.53 -0.23
CA VAL A 189 -0.01 -26.96 -0.33
C VAL A 189 -1.17 -27.21 -1.28
N ILE A 190 -1.09 -28.29 -2.05
CA ILE A 190 -2.24 -28.80 -2.81
C ILE A 190 -3.04 -29.69 -1.85
N SER A 191 -4.33 -29.42 -1.71
CA SER A 191 -5.20 -30.18 -0.82
C SER A 191 -6.59 -30.38 -1.41
N ARG A 192 -7.35 -31.31 -0.81
CA ARG A 192 -8.73 -31.60 -1.20
C ARG A 192 -9.60 -30.35 -1.06
N SER A 193 -10.50 -30.14 -2.02
CA SER A 193 -11.37 -28.97 -2.13
C SER A 193 -12.49 -28.91 -1.07
N ASP A 194 -12.74 -30.00 -0.36
CA ASP A 194 -13.80 -30.13 0.64
C ASP A 194 -13.35 -29.73 2.06
N VAL A 195 -12.08 -29.39 2.26
CA VAL A 195 -11.55 -28.97 3.56
C VAL A 195 -11.41 -27.46 3.63
N TYR A 196 -12.16 -26.86 4.57
CA TYR A 196 -12.09 -25.45 4.89
C TYR A 196 -10.93 -25.16 5.83
N GLY A 197 -10.22 -24.06 5.57
CA GLY A 197 -9.13 -23.57 6.42
C GLY A 197 -7.73 -23.98 5.94
N ARG A 198 -6.72 -23.48 6.64
CA ARG A 198 -5.31 -23.78 6.33
C ARG A 198 -4.97 -25.18 6.84
N ARG A 199 -4.39 -26.01 5.97
CA ARG A 199 -3.86 -27.33 6.39
C ARG A 199 -2.69 -27.13 7.35
N ALA A 200 -2.72 -27.86 8.46
CA ALA A 200 -1.57 -27.98 9.33
C ALA A 200 -0.51 -28.84 8.64
N LEU A 201 0.68 -28.29 8.46
CA LEU A 201 1.87 -29.07 8.17
C LEU A 201 2.46 -29.52 9.51
N LEU A 202 2.80 -30.81 9.62
CA LEU A 202 3.54 -31.32 10.76
C LEU A 202 4.90 -30.62 10.80
N GLN A 203 5.13 -29.83 11.84
CA GLN A 203 6.42 -29.23 12.10
C GLN A 203 7.33 -30.29 12.72
N PRO A 204 8.56 -30.47 12.23
CA PRO A 204 9.59 -31.17 12.99
C PRO A 204 9.70 -30.48 14.35
N GLY A 205 9.65 -31.24 15.45
CA GLY A 205 9.64 -30.67 16.81
C GLY A 205 10.91 -29.91 17.20
N ASN A 206 11.92 -29.87 16.33
CA ASN A 206 13.12 -29.05 16.54
C ASN A 206 12.79 -27.57 16.26
N ARG A 207 13.03 -26.71 17.25
CA ARG A 207 12.85 -25.24 17.20
C ARG A 207 14.15 -24.50 17.50
N GLU A 208 15.27 -25.12 17.17
CA GLU A 208 16.58 -24.50 17.36
C GLU A 208 16.72 -23.25 16.51
N TRP A 209 17.42 -22.25 17.05
CA TRP A 209 17.72 -21.01 16.37
C TRP A 209 19.13 -21.08 15.81
N VAL A 210 19.28 -20.59 14.59
CA VAL A 210 20.56 -20.31 13.95
C VAL A 210 20.64 -18.80 13.77
N THR A 211 21.68 -18.18 14.31
CA THR A 211 21.90 -16.73 14.16
C THR A 211 22.89 -16.49 13.04
N ILE A 212 22.63 -15.51 12.18
CA ILE A 212 23.54 -15.11 11.12
C ILE A 212 23.87 -13.63 11.31
N ILE A 213 25.16 -13.32 11.32
CA ILE A 213 25.68 -11.96 11.22
C ILE A 213 25.92 -11.70 9.73
N GLU A 214 25.23 -10.69 9.19
CA GLU A 214 25.40 -10.23 7.82
C GLU A 214 25.91 -8.79 7.82
N CYS A 215 26.77 -8.45 6.85
CA CYS A 215 27.33 -7.12 6.72
C CYS A 215 27.40 -6.71 5.26
N THR A 216 26.95 -5.49 4.96
CA THR A 216 26.95 -4.92 3.62
C THR A 216 27.51 -3.50 3.63
N ASN A 217 28.16 -3.11 2.54
CA ASN A 217 28.59 -1.73 2.35
C ASN A 217 27.53 -0.89 1.62
N ALA A 218 27.69 0.43 1.64
CA ALA A 218 26.75 1.34 1.00
C ALA A 218 26.82 1.29 -0.55
N ALA A 219 27.88 0.73 -1.12
CA ALA A 219 27.99 0.46 -2.56
C ALA A 219 27.25 -0.83 -3.01
N GLY A 220 26.77 -1.65 -2.07
CA GLY A 220 25.99 -2.86 -2.34
C GLY A 220 26.79 -4.17 -2.33
N TRP A 221 28.05 -4.15 -1.90
CA TRP A 221 28.85 -5.34 -1.66
C TRP A 221 28.51 -5.97 -0.30
N ALA A 222 28.37 -7.30 -0.27
CA ALA A 222 28.06 -8.06 0.94
C ALA A 222 29.27 -8.89 1.36
N LEU A 223 29.64 -8.82 2.63
CA LEU A 223 30.64 -9.71 3.21
C LEU A 223 30.08 -11.12 3.36
N PRO A 224 30.94 -12.15 3.31
CA PRO A 224 30.53 -13.51 3.64
C PRO A 224 29.89 -13.58 5.04
N PRO A 225 28.75 -14.27 5.18
CA PRO A 225 28.02 -14.32 6.45
C PRO A 225 28.77 -15.12 7.51
N CYS A 226 28.52 -14.77 8.77
CA CYS A 226 28.96 -15.56 9.92
C CYS A 226 27.76 -16.23 10.57
N VAL A 227 27.67 -17.56 10.40
CA VAL A 227 26.58 -18.41 10.88
C VAL A 227 26.94 -18.99 12.24
N ILE A 228 26.05 -18.84 13.20
CA ILE A 228 26.20 -19.27 14.59
C ILE A 228 25.16 -20.35 14.87
N PHE A 229 25.64 -21.57 15.06
CA PHE A 229 24.81 -22.70 15.46
C PHE A 229 24.76 -22.84 16.98
N LYS A 230 23.62 -23.29 17.49
CA LYS A 230 23.55 -23.75 18.88
C LYS A 230 24.33 -25.05 19.02
N GLY A 231 25.36 -25.07 19.87
CA GLY A 231 26.16 -26.28 20.07
C GLY A 231 27.47 -26.03 20.83
N LYS A 232 28.25 -27.11 20.99
CA LYS A 232 29.59 -27.07 21.60
C LYS A 232 30.71 -27.24 20.58
N VAL A 233 30.46 -28.00 19.52
CA VAL A 233 31.44 -28.31 18.48
C VAL A 233 30.74 -28.16 17.13
N PHE A 234 31.40 -27.49 16.19
CA PHE A 234 30.99 -27.47 14.79
C PHE A 234 31.62 -28.66 14.08
N ILE A 235 30.80 -29.51 13.47
CA ILE A 235 31.26 -30.68 12.70
C ILE A 235 30.96 -30.40 11.23
N GLU A 236 32.00 -30.04 10.49
CA GLU A 236 31.89 -29.62 9.08
C GLU A 236 31.35 -30.74 8.17
N SER A 237 31.64 -32.00 8.49
CA SER A 237 31.20 -33.18 7.72
C SER A 237 29.70 -33.42 7.73
N TRP A 238 28.92 -32.62 8.47
CA TRP A 238 27.45 -32.69 8.48
C TRP A 238 26.81 -31.89 7.35
N PHE A 239 27.59 -31.10 6.62
CA PHE A 239 27.10 -30.23 5.57
C PHE A 239 27.73 -30.59 4.23
N ASP A 240 26.88 -30.73 3.21
CA ASP A 240 27.34 -30.90 1.84
C ASP A 240 27.55 -29.51 1.21
N SER A 241 28.70 -29.29 0.57
CA SER A 241 28.95 -28.13 -0.30
C SER A 241 28.77 -26.74 0.35
N LEU A 242 29.35 -26.52 1.54
CA LEU A 242 29.38 -25.18 2.15
C LEU A 242 30.30 -24.23 1.37
N PRO A 243 29.91 -22.96 1.17
CA PRO A 243 30.83 -21.96 0.62
C PRO A 243 32.03 -21.74 1.54
N GLY A 244 33.25 -21.79 1.00
CA GLY A 244 34.49 -21.75 1.80
C GLY A 244 34.80 -20.38 2.40
N ASP A 245 34.16 -19.33 1.91
CA ASP A 245 34.28 -17.95 2.41
C ASP A 245 33.39 -17.68 3.63
N TRP A 246 32.38 -18.52 3.88
CA TRP A 246 31.50 -18.39 5.04
C TRP A 246 32.26 -18.72 6.34
N ARG A 247 31.74 -18.18 7.45
CA ARG A 247 32.28 -18.50 8.78
C ARG A 247 31.22 -19.19 9.61
N PHE A 248 31.62 -20.30 10.22
CA PHE A 248 30.77 -21.07 11.12
C PHE A 248 31.29 -20.96 12.54
N LYS A 249 30.38 -20.67 13.46
CA LYS A 249 30.62 -20.60 14.90
C LYS A 249 29.58 -21.42 15.62
N VAL A 250 29.90 -21.78 16.85
CA VAL A 250 28.98 -22.44 17.77
C VAL A 250 28.91 -21.65 19.05
N SER A 251 27.71 -21.52 19.60
CA SER A 251 27.50 -20.98 20.94
C SER A 251 26.52 -21.87 21.72
N PRO A 252 26.62 -21.95 23.06
CA PRO A 252 25.74 -22.81 23.85
C PRO A 252 24.24 -22.51 23.68
N ASN A 253 23.92 -21.25 23.37
CA ASN A 253 22.56 -20.74 23.26
C ASN A 253 22.15 -20.45 21.80
N GLY A 254 23.07 -20.49 20.83
CA GLY A 254 22.82 -20.19 19.42
C GLY A 254 22.78 -18.69 19.09
N TRP A 255 23.13 -17.83 20.05
CA TRP A 255 23.16 -16.37 19.90
C TRP A 255 24.60 -15.86 19.77
N THR A 256 24.75 -14.63 19.29
CA THR A 256 26.02 -13.90 19.36
C THR A 256 26.39 -13.60 20.81
N SER A 257 27.69 -13.52 21.07
CA SER A 257 28.29 -13.02 22.30
C SER A 257 29.35 -11.98 21.95
N ASP A 258 29.76 -11.17 22.92
CA ASP A 258 30.84 -10.18 22.73
C ASP A 258 32.12 -10.82 22.17
N GLU A 259 32.44 -12.04 22.62
CA GLU A 259 33.58 -12.81 22.11
C GLU A 259 33.42 -13.19 20.63
N ILE A 260 32.22 -13.66 20.24
CA ILE A 260 31.93 -14.03 18.85
C ILE A 260 31.93 -12.80 17.96
N GLY A 261 31.32 -11.69 18.41
CA GLY A 261 31.28 -10.41 17.70
C GLY A 261 32.68 -9.82 17.50
N LEU A 262 33.49 -9.77 18.56
CA LEU A 262 34.88 -9.32 18.46
C LEU A 262 35.69 -10.19 17.51
N ARG A 263 35.55 -11.52 17.61
CA ARG A 263 36.25 -12.45 16.74
C ARG A 263 35.80 -12.34 15.28
N TRP A 264 34.52 -12.09 15.04
CA TRP A 264 34.00 -11.78 13.70
C TRP A 264 34.64 -10.50 13.16
N LEU A 265 34.73 -9.45 13.98
CA LEU A 265 35.33 -8.18 13.60
C LEU A 265 36.81 -8.34 13.24
N GLU A 266 37.59 -9.02 14.09
CA GLU A 266 39.03 -9.21 13.90
C GLU A 266 39.40 -10.20 12.79
N LYS A 267 38.61 -11.27 12.61
CA LYS A 267 38.97 -12.38 11.72
C LYS A 267 38.22 -12.39 10.40
N LEU A 268 37.14 -11.63 10.27
CA LEU A 268 36.36 -11.52 9.05
C LEU A 268 36.26 -10.08 8.58
N PHE A 269 35.70 -9.17 9.37
CA PHE A 269 35.45 -7.80 8.91
C PHE A 269 36.74 -7.06 8.55
N ILE A 270 37.66 -6.87 9.51
CA ILE A 270 38.90 -6.11 9.30
C ILE A 270 39.76 -6.69 8.16
N PRO A 271 40.04 -8.02 8.11
CA PRO A 271 40.88 -8.56 7.04
C PRO A 271 40.27 -8.34 5.66
N ILE A 272 38.95 -8.50 5.53
CA ILE A 272 38.27 -8.35 4.24
C ILE A 272 38.24 -6.89 3.81
N THR A 273 37.84 -5.97 4.69
CA THR A 273 37.72 -4.55 4.35
C THR A 273 39.09 -3.88 4.17
N SER A 274 40.14 -4.38 4.83
CA SER A 274 41.50 -3.87 4.64
C SER A 274 42.14 -4.34 3.33
N LEU A 275 41.69 -5.47 2.76
CA LEU A 275 42.16 -5.99 1.47
C LEU A 275 41.46 -5.35 0.26
N LEU A 276 40.35 -4.65 0.48
CA LEU A 276 39.59 -3.94 -0.55
C LEU A 276 40.08 -2.51 -0.82
N ARG A 277 41.16 -2.08 -0.14
CA ARG A 277 41.82 -0.78 -0.32
C ARG A 277 43.01 -0.86 -1.26
#